data_AF-K0EX53-F1
#
_entry.id   AF-K0EX53-F1
#
_cell.length_a   1.000
_cell.length_b   1.000
_cell.length_c   1.000
_cell.angle_alpha   90.00
_cell.angle_beta   90.00
_cell.angle_gamma   90.00
#
_symmetry.space_group_name_H-M   'P 1'
#
loop_
_entity.id
_entity.type
_entity.pdbx_description
1 polymer ?
#
loop_
_entity_poly.entity_id
_entity_poly.type
_entity_poly.pdbx_seq_one_letter_code
_entity_poly.pdbx_strand_id
1 'polypeptide(L)'
;MTPRKAASGREIELRSDIAARQNTAVPDLLWSEVESFFDPDSMGALPDCSVADTTVEDWQAVFDLVRSRGWVWEFSAGGVPRRLPTAAEVLSRPADAEYVLLRVQPDLAVHAVFRPASATEIDFDVDLRELHGQAGVDALCGFLRALGRRLGKPVTMNPEGDFDHPVLGFDPAVDRVVLLADPPRG
;
A
#
# COMPACT_ATOMS: atom_id res chain seq x y z
N MET A 1 -19.15 3.30 -59.93
CA MET A 1 -18.93 1.94 -59.42
C MET A 1 -18.72 2.06 -57.92
N THR A 2 -19.74 1.69 -57.15
CA THR A 2 -19.81 1.92 -55.69
C THR A 2 -19.21 0.71 -54.96
N PRO A 3 -18.21 0.87 -54.08
CA PRO A 3 -17.81 -0.17 -53.15
C PRO A 3 -18.63 -0.10 -51.86
N ARG A 4 -19.05 -1.27 -51.41
CA ARG A 4 -19.98 -1.54 -50.30
C ARG A 4 -19.22 -1.76 -49.00
N LYS A 5 -19.76 -1.18 -47.92
CA LYS A 5 -19.58 -1.41 -46.48
C LYS A 5 -19.07 -2.80 -46.07
N ALA A 6 -18.03 -2.82 -45.23
CA ALA A 6 -17.76 -3.89 -44.25
C ALA A 6 -16.95 -3.33 -43.06
N ALA A 7 -17.63 -2.77 -42.07
CA ALA A 7 -17.06 -2.48 -40.75
C ALA A 7 -18.22 -2.49 -39.74
N SER A 8 -18.57 -3.65 -39.19
CA SER A 8 -19.62 -3.79 -38.17
C SER A 8 -19.30 -4.87 -37.12
N GLY A 9 -18.04 -5.31 -37.03
CA GLY A 9 -17.62 -6.35 -36.08
C GLY A 9 -16.97 -5.82 -34.80
N ARG A 10 -16.20 -4.72 -34.86
CA ARG A 10 -15.39 -4.24 -33.73
C ARG A 10 -16.17 -3.42 -32.69
N GLU A 11 -17.26 -2.76 -33.07
CA GLU A 11 -17.92 -1.81 -32.16
C GLU A 11 -18.81 -2.49 -31.10
N ILE A 12 -19.25 -3.72 -31.35
CA ILE A 12 -20.08 -4.49 -30.41
C ILE A 12 -19.22 -5.09 -29.29
N GLU A 13 -18.03 -5.59 -29.62
CA GLU A 13 -17.10 -6.20 -28.66
C GLU A 13 -16.55 -5.17 -27.66
N LEU A 14 -16.24 -3.95 -28.13
CA LEU A 14 -15.80 -2.84 -27.27
C LEU A 14 -16.87 -2.37 -26.27
N ARG A 15 -18.16 -2.47 -26.60
CA ARG A 15 -19.25 -2.08 -25.67
C ARG A 15 -19.50 -3.13 -24.59
N SER A 16 -19.31 -4.41 -24.91
CA SER A 16 -19.41 -5.49 -23.92
C SER A 16 -18.32 -5.40 -22.85
N ASP A 17 -17.11 -4.98 -23.22
CA ASP A 17 -15.99 -4.83 -22.28
C ASP A 17 -16.12 -3.63 -21.33
N ILE A 18 -16.83 -2.56 -21.73
CA ILE A 18 -17.05 -1.41 -20.86
C ILE A 18 -18.14 -1.71 -19.82
N ALA A 19 -19.18 -2.47 -20.18
CA ALA A 19 -20.25 -2.84 -19.25
C ALA A 19 -19.79 -3.80 -18.14
N ALA A 20 -18.83 -4.70 -18.44
CA ALA A 20 -18.29 -5.63 -17.44
C ALA A 20 -17.30 -4.98 -16.45
N ARG A 21 -16.84 -3.75 -16.71
CA ARG A 21 -15.90 -3.03 -15.83
C ARG A 21 -16.57 -2.11 -14.81
N GLN A 22 -17.90 -1.99 -14.84
CA GLN A 22 -18.68 -1.38 -13.76
C GLN A 22 -18.94 -2.39 -12.63
N ASN A 23 -17.98 -3.28 -12.38
CA ASN A 23 -17.94 -4.05 -11.15
C ASN A 23 -17.62 -3.03 -10.07
N THR A 24 -18.65 -2.39 -9.52
CA THR A 24 -18.54 -1.56 -8.32
C THR A 24 -18.06 -2.48 -7.21
N ALA A 25 -16.74 -2.67 -7.16
CA ALA A 25 -16.12 -3.48 -6.14
C ALA A 25 -16.51 -2.85 -4.80
N VAL A 26 -17.18 -3.64 -3.95
CA VAL A 26 -17.55 -3.21 -2.61
C VAL A 26 -16.26 -2.74 -1.91
N PRO A 27 -16.22 -1.49 -1.39
CA PRO A 27 -15.04 -0.98 -0.70
C PRO A 27 -14.74 -1.86 0.52
N ASP A 28 -13.47 -1.95 0.87
CA ASP A 28 -13.04 -2.74 2.02
C ASP A 28 -13.50 -2.08 3.33
N LEU A 29 -13.44 -0.74 3.38
CA LEU A 29 -13.84 0.11 4.51
C LEU A 29 -14.63 1.31 4.00
N LEU A 30 -15.58 1.81 4.79
CA LEU A 30 -16.32 3.03 4.49
C LEU A 30 -15.72 4.21 5.25
N TRP A 31 -15.50 5.35 4.57
CA TRP A 31 -15.00 6.57 5.21
C TRP A 31 -15.80 6.95 6.46
N SER A 32 -17.13 6.88 6.39
CA SER A 32 -18.02 7.19 7.52
C SER A 32 -17.82 6.29 8.74
N GLU A 33 -17.17 5.13 8.58
CA GLU A 33 -16.88 4.21 9.67
C GLU A 33 -15.45 4.38 10.19
N VAL A 34 -14.52 4.91 9.39
CA VAL A 34 -13.08 4.91 9.72
C VAL A 34 -12.44 6.29 9.76
N GLU A 35 -13.19 7.36 9.53
CA GLU A 35 -12.69 8.75 9.49
C GLU A 35 -11.76 9.09 10.66
N SER A 36 -12.09 8.65 11.89
CA SER A 36 -11.25 8.88 13.06
C SER A 36 -9.86 8.24 12.95
N PHE A 37 -9.72 7.09 12.27
CA PHE A 37 -8.42 6.45 12.04
C PHE A 37 -7.61 7.10 10.91
N PHE A 38 -8.15 8.14 10.28
CA PHE A 38 -7.46 8.94 9.26
C PHE A 38 -7.22 10.38 9.72
N ASP A 39 -7.56 10.72 10.97
CA ASP A 39 -7.29 12.03 11.56
C ASP A 39 -5.86 12.09 12.14
N PRO A 40 -4.96 12.92 11.58
CA PRO A 40 -3.57 13.06 12.05
C PRO A 40 -3.45 13.50 13.51
N ASP A 41 -4.44 14.21 14.06
CA ASP A 41 -4.41 14.67 15.45
C ASP A 41 -4.69 13.53 16.43
N SER A 42 -5.38 12.47 15.98
CA SER A 42 -5.73 11.31 16.81
C SER A 42 -4.81 10.11 16.60
N MET A 43 -4.37 9.87 15.36
CA MET A 43 -3.55 8.73 14.98
C MET A 43 -2.05 9.04 14.91
N GLY A 44 -1.67 10.32 15.03
CA GLY A 44 -0.39 10.81 14.54
C GLY A 44 -0.41 11.00 13.03
N ALA A 45 0.49 11.83 12.51
CA ALA A 45 0.52 12.13 11.08
C ALA A 45 1.15 10.99 10.26
N LEU A 46 1.95 10.15 10.90
CA LEU A 46 2.68 9.04 10.31
C LEU A 46 2.41 7.74 11.10
N PRO A 47 1.16 7.20 11.09
CA PRO A 47 0.87 5.90 11.68
C PRO A 47 1.82 4.81 11.17
N ASP A 48 2.25 3.96 12.10
CA ASP A 48 3.15 2.85 11.81
C ASP A 48 2.37 1.71 11.15
N CYS A 49 2.93 1.16 10.07
CA CYS A 49 2.43 -0.04 9.43
C CYS A 49 3.49 -1.13 9.47
N SER A 50 3.06 -2.37 9.71
CA SER A 50 4.00 -3.48 9.83
C SER A 50 3.50 -4.79 9.21
N VAL A 51 4.46 -5.63 8.83
CA VAL A 51 4.27 -7.04 8.51
C VAL A 51 5.26 -7.84 9.35
N ALA A 52 4.72 -8.66 10.25
CA ALA A 52 5.51 -9.52 11.12
C ALA A 52 5.97 -10.80 10.41
N ASP A 53 6.86 -11.54 11.08
CA ASP A 53 7.37 -12.85 10.68
C ASP A 53 7.96 -12.87 9.25
N THR A 54 8.63 -11.79 8.84
CA THR A 54 9.18 -11.67 7.49
C THR A 54 10.55 -12.29 7.34
N THR A 55 11.02 -12.42 6.09
CA THR A 55 12.39 -12.78 5.76
C THR A 55 13.02 -11.78 4.78
N VAL A 56 14.29 -12.00 4.45
CA VAL A 56 14.98 -11.23 3.39
C VAL A 56 14.26 -11.38 2.04
N GLU A 57 13.71 -12.56 1.75
CA GLU A 57 12.92 -12.84 0.54
C GLU A 57 11.61 -12.05 0.51
N ASP A 58 10.96 -11.86 1.66
CA ASP A 58 9.76 -11.01 1.76
C ASP A 58 10.09 -9.54 1.47
N TRP A 59 11.21 -9.03 2.01
CA TRP A 59 11.69 -7.70 1.65
C TRP A 59 12.01 -7.57 0.16
N GLN A 60 12.64 -8.60 -0.42
CA GLN A 60 12.90 -8.62 -1.86
C GLN A 60 11.59 -8.60 -2.65
N ALA A 61 10.57 -9.31 -2.19
CA ALA A 61 9.24 -9.30 -2.78
C ALA A 61 8.58 -7.91 -2.77
N VAL A 62 8.76 -7.12 -1.71
CA VAL A 62 8.33 -5.71 -1.66
C VAL A 62 9.10 -4.87 -2.68
N PHE A 63 10.43 -4.99 -2.74
CA PHE A 63 11.25 -4.22 -3.69
C PHE A 63 10.87 -4.53 -5.14
N ASP A 64 10.58 -5.80 -5.44
CA ASP A 64 10.13 -6.22 -6.76
C ASP A 64 8.72 -5.72 -7.07
N LEU A 65 7.82 -5.69 -6.09
CA LEU A 65 6.49 -5.10 -6.23
C LEU A 65 6.58 -3.60 -6.57
N VAL A 66 7.37 -2.85 -5.81
CA VAL A 66 7.58 -1.41 -6.00
C VAL A 66 8.10 -1.12 -7.41
N ARG A 67 9.07 -1.91 -7.90
CA ARG A 67 9.62 -1.77 -9.25
C ARG A 67 8.62 -2.13 -10.35
N SER A 68 7.80 -3.16 -10.14
CA SER A 68 6.92 -3.71 -11.18
C SER A 68 5.56 -3.01 -11.29
N ARG A 69 5.10 -2.33 -10.24
CA ARG A 69 3.77 -1.69 -10.21
C ARG A 69 3.69 -0.35 -10.93
N GLY A 70 4.82 0.25 -11.31
CA GLY A 70 4.85 1.59 -11.89
C GLY A 70 4.57 2.71 -10.89
N TRP A 71 4.68 2.40 -9.59
CA TRP A 71 4.62 3.40 -8.52
C TRP A 71 5.80 4.36 -8.62
N VAL A 72 5.60 5.61 -8.17
CA VAL A 72 6.72 6.53 -7.97
C VAL A 72 7.45 6.07 -6.71
N TRP A 73 8.77 5.98 -6.74
CA TRP A 73 9.56 5.58 -5.58
C TRP A 73 10.96 6.17 -5.63
N GLU A 74 11.56 6.32 -4.45
CA GLU A 74 12.94 6.75 -4.27
C GLU A 74 13.58 5.93 -3.15
N PHE A 75 14.75 5.35 -3.43
CA PHE A 75 15.60 4.77 -2.40
C PHE A 75 16.72 5.75 -2.06
N SER A 76 16.99 5.94 -0.77
CA SER A 76 18.07 6.81 -0.30
C SER A 76 18.89 6.13 0.80
N ALA A 77 20.17 6.48 0.85
CA ALA A 77 21.08 6.14 1.95
C ALA A 77 21.68 7.45 2.49
N GLY A 78 21.55 7.71 3.79
CA GLY A 78 22.00 8.96 4.41
C GLY A 78 21.33 10.20 3.81
N GLY A 79 20.09 10.07 3.32
CA GLY A 79 19.35 11.14 2.64
C GLY A 79 19.79 11.43 1.20
N VAL A 80 20.73 10.66 0.64
CA VAL A 80 21.16 10.80 -0.75
C VAL A 80 20.44 9.76 -1.61
N PRO A 81 19.75 10.16 -2.70
CA PRO A 81 19.11 9.21 -3.62
C PRO A 81 20.12 8.24 -4.24
N ARG A 82 19.75 6.96 -4.32
CA ARG A 82 20.57 5.86 -4.85
C ARG A 82 19.70 4.92 -5.68
N ARG A 83 20.37 4.05 -6.44
CA ARG A 83 19.71 2.86 -7.01
C ARG A 83 19.28 1.95 -5.85
N LEU A 84 18.04 1.46 -5.88
CA LEU A 84 17.57 0.44 -4.94
C LEU A 84 18.43 -0.85 -5.08
N PRO A 85 19.13 -1.32 -4.04
CA PRO A 85 19.86 -2.58 -4.05
C PRO A 85 18.94 -3.79 -3.93
N THR A 86 19.49 -4.98 -3.78
CA THR A 86 18.74 -6.15 -3.31
C THR A 86 18.42 -6.03 -1.82
N ALA A 87 17.36 -6.70 -1.35
CA ALA A 87 17.03 -6.73 0.08
C ALA A 87 18.18 -7.32 0.91
N ALA A 88 18.85 -8.35 0.40
CA ALA A 88 20.02 -8.94 1.05
C ALA A 88 21.14 -7.92 1.27
N GLU A 89 21.48 -7.12 0.25
CA GLU A 89 22.51 -6.07 0.37
C GLU A 89 22.10 -4.96 1.35
N VAL A 90 20.82 -4.62 1.41
CA VAL A 90 20.32 -3.59 2.35
C VAL A 90 20.36 -4.11 3.79
N LEU A 91 19.85 -5.32 4.02
CA LEU A 91 19.72 -5.91 5.36
C LEU A 91 21.03 -6.49 5.90
N SER A 92 22.04 -6.72 5.06
CA SER A 92 23.38 -7.13 5.50
C SER A 92 24.30 -5.97 5.88
N ARG A 93 23.80 -4.73 5.86
CA ARG A 93 24.60 -3.55 6.20
C ARG A 93 24.97 -3.57 7.70
N PRO A 94 26.16 -3.07 8.07
CA PRO A 94 26.51 -2.84 9.47
C PRO A 94 25.50 -1.92 10.17
N ALA A 95 25.29 -2.13 11.46
CA ALA A 95 24.34 -1.32 12.26
C ALA A 95 24.73 0.17 12.36
N ASP A 96 26.00 0.50 12.17
CA ASP A 96 26.53 1.87 12.14
C ASP A 96 26.59 2.47 10.72
N ALA A 97 26.13 1.74 9.70
CA ALA A 97 26.02 2.26 8.35
C ALA A 97 24.94 3.36 8.28
N GLU A 98 25.03 4.20 7.25
CA GLU A 98 24.01 5.21 6.99
C GLU A 98 22.61 4.59 6.95
N TYR A 99 21.64 5.26 7.58
CA TYR A 99 20.23 4.85 7.52
C TYR A 99 19.74 4.84 6.07
N VAL A 100 18.83 3.92 5.76
CA VAL A 100 18.24 3.78 4.44
C VAL A 100 16.74 3.96 4.51
N LEU A 101 16.17 4.58 3.47
CA LEU A 101 14.73 4.75 3.34
C LEU A 101 14.31 4.39 1.92
N LEU A 102 13.16 3.72 1.80
CA LEU A 102 12.47 3.56 0.52
C LEU A 102 11.13 4.30 0.61
N ARG A 103 11.04 5.44 -0.07
CA ARG A 103 9.80 6.20 -0.21
C ARG A 103 9.02 5.69 -1.41
N VAL A 104 7.73 5.44 -1.24
CA VAL A 104 6.86 4.89 -2.27
C VAL A 104 5.57 5.68 -2.31
N GLN A 105 5.13 6.04 -3.50
CA GLN A 105 3.88 6.73 -3.76
C GLN A 105 3.06 5.90 -4.76
N PRO A 106 2.21 4.97 -4.27
CA PRO A 106 1.40 4.10 -5.12
C PRO A 106 0.18 4.80 -5.72
N ASP A 107 -0.25 5.90 -5.11
CA ASP A 107 -1.32 6.81 -5.53
C ASP A 107 -0.93 8.24 -5.14
N LEU A 108 -1.56 9.27 -5.72
CA LEU A 108 -1.28 10.67 -5.35
C LEU A 108 -1.49 10.93 -3.85
N ALA A 109 -2.48 10.27 -3.24
CA ALA A 109 -2.82 10.46 -1.83
C ALA A 109 -1.99 9.59 -0.86
N VAL A 110 -1.37 8.51 -1.33
CA VAL A 110 -0.65 7.57 -0.46
C VAL A 110 0.85 7.83 -0.56
N HIS A 111 1.48 8.18 0.55
CA HIS A 111 2.94 8.24 0.65
C HIS A 111 3.39 7.31 1.78
N ALA A 112 4.14 6.27 1.41
CA ALA A 112 4.67 5.28 2.33
C ALA A 112 6.19 5.40 2.45
N VAL A 113 6.72 5.24 3.66
CA VAL A 113 8.15 5.36 3.95
C VAL A 113 8.64 4.09 4.65
N PHE A 114 9.23 3.18 3.87
CA PHE A 114 9.77 1.93 4.39
C PHE A 114 11.14 2.12 5.03
N ARG A 115 11.36 1.40 6.14
CA ARG A 115 12.61 1.32 6.89
C ARG A 115 13.14 -0.11 6.90
N PRO A 116 13.98 -0.50 5.92
CA PRO A 116 14.55 -1.85 5.88
C PRO A 116 15.65 -2.04 6.95
N ALA A 117 15.23 -2.15 8.20
CA ALA A 117 16.11 -2.24 9.37
C ALA A 117 16.18 -3.65 9.97
N SER A 118 15.14 -4.48 9.76
CA SER A 118 15.08 -5.86 10.24
C SER A 118 14.66 -6.79 9.12
N ALA A 119 15.20 -8.01 9.07
CA ALA A 119 14.70 -9.04 8.16
C ALA A 119 13.38 -9.65 8.65
N THR A 120 13.13 -9.64 9.96
CA THR A 120 11.98 -10.32 10.61
C THR A 120 10.72 -9.49 10.65
N GLU A 121 10.82 -8.21 10.27
CA GLU A 121 9.69 -7.30 10.18
C GLU A 121 9.87 -6.38 8.97
N ILE A 122 8.78 -6.12 8.27
CA ILE A 122 8.68 -4.99 7.34
C ILE A 122 7.98 -3.87 8.06
N ASP A 123 8.68 -2.75 8.26
CA ASP A 123 8.17 -1.54 8.91
C ASP A 123 8.13 -0.37 7.92
N PHE A 124 7.04 0.38 7.95
CA PHE A 124 6.86 1.60 7.17
C PHE A 124 5.78 2.52 7.74
N ASP A 125 5.93 3.82 7.57
CA ASP A 125 4.84 4.76 7.88
C ASP A 125 4.00 5.03 6.63
N VAL A 126 2.78 5.50 6.84
CA VAL A 126 1.97 6.15 5.81
C VAL A 126 1.60 7.56 6.25
N ASP A 127 1.70 8.54 5.35
CA ASP A 127 1.29 9.93 5.64
C ASP A 127 -0.23 10.11 5.52
N LEU A 128 -0.89 10.39 6.63
CA LEU A 128 -2.35 10.60 6.66
C LEU A 128 -2.79 11.94 6.09
N ARG A 129 -1.89 12.94 5.97
CA ARG A 129 -2.28 14.32 5.64
C ARG A 129 -2.89 14.50 4.26
N GLU A 130 -2.75 13.52 3.37
CA GLU A 130 -3.34 13.53 2.03
C GLU A 130 -4.47 12.50 1.86
N LEU A 131 -4.71 11.65 2.86
CA LEU A 131 -5.69 10.56 2.81
C LEU A 131 -7.06 11.02 3.32
N HIS A 132 -7.79 11.74 2.47
CA HIS A 132 -9.10 12.26 2.81
C HIS A 132 -10.25 11.55 2.09
N GLY A 133 -11.35 11.35 2.82
CA GLY A 133 -12.59 10.81 2.26
C GLY A 133 -12.46 9.38 1.76
N GLN A 134 -13.51 8.92 1.07
CA GLN A 134 -13.57 7.54 0.58
C GLN A 134 -12.42 7.20 -0.39
N ALA A 135 -12.00 8.16 -1.24
CA ALA A 135 -10.91 7.94 -2.18
C ALA A 135 -9.57 7.67 -1.46
N GLY A 136 -9.28 8.40 -0.37
CA GLY A 136 -8.10 8.15 0.45
C GLY A 136 -8.13 6.77 1.10
N VAL A 137 -9.27 6.38 1.67
CA VAL A 137 -9.47 5.04 2.25
C VAL A 137 -9.28 3.94 1.21
N ASP A 138 -9.88 4.08 0.03
CA ASP A 138 -9.78 3.11 -1.05
C ASP A 138 -8.34 3.00 -1.57
N ALA A 139 -7.62 4.12 -1.64
CA ALA A 139 -6.22 4.15 -2.06
C ALA A 139 -5.32 3.42 -1.06
N LEU A 140 -5.46 3.70 0.24
CA LEU A 140 -4.73 3.00 1.29
C LEU A 140 -5.07 1.50 1.28
N CYS A 141 -6.35 1.14 1.22
CA CYS A 141 -6.77 -0.26 1.18
C CYS A 141 -6.23 -1.00 -0.06
N GLY A 142 -6.19 -0.32 -1.21
CA GLY A 142 -5.55 -0.85 -2.41
C GLY A 142 -4.07 -1.13 -2.23
N PHE A 143 -3.35 -0.23 -1.57
CA PHE A 143 -1.92 -0.38 -1.27
C PHE A 143 -1.64 -1.51 -0.28
N LEU A 144 -2.34 -1.55 0.86
CA LEU A 144 -2.18 -2.60 1.88
C LEU A 144 -2.49 -3.98 1.30
N ARG A 145 -3.55 -4.12 0.50
CA ARG A 145 -3.84 -5.36 -0.23
C ARG A 145 -2.73 -5.75 -1.19
N ALA A 146 -2.14 -4.79 -1.91
CA ALA A 146 -1.07 -5.09 -2.86
C ALA A 146 0.15 -5.67 -2.15
N LEU A 147 0.52 -5.13 -0.98
CA LEU A 147 1.58 -5.67 -0.13
C LEU A 147 1.20 -7.03 0.43
N GLY A 148 0.07 -7.11 1.14
CA GLY A 148 -0.36 -8.32 1.83
C GLY A 148 -0.57 -9.51 0.89
N ARG A 149 -1.16 -9.29 -0.30
CA ARG A 149 -1.27 -10.34 -1.34
C ARG A 149 0.09 -10.78 -1.88
N ARG A 150 1.04 -9.86 -2.04
CA ARG A 150 2.38 -10.18 -2.55
C ARG A 150 3.17 -11.05 -1.57
N LEU A 151 2.94 -10.85 -0.28
CA LEU A 151 3.63 -11.53 0.82
C LEU A 151 2.85 -12.76 1.33
N GLY A 152 1.53 -12.82 1.12
CA GLY A 152 0.67 -13.81 1.73
C GLY A 152 0.53 -13.64 3.25
N LYS A 153 0.63 -12.39 3.73
CA LYS A 153 0.73 -12.07 5.16
C LYS A 153 -0.21 -10.92 5.55
N PRO A 154 -0.64 -10.86 6.83
CA PRO A 154 -1.34 -9.69 7.34
C PRO A 154 -0.47 -8.44 7.25
N VAL A 155 -1.12 -7.29 7.05
CA VAL A 155 -0.46 -5.97 7.15
C VAL A 155 -1.26 -5.15 8.14
N THR A 156 -0.67 -4.69 9.22
CA THR A 156 -1.36 -3.92 10.26
C THR A 156 -1.00 -2.45 10.17
N MET A 157 -1.92 -1.59 10.59
CA MET A 157 -1.68 -0.16 10.82
C MET A 157 -2.04 0.18 12.25
N ASN A 158 -1.15 0.92 12.89
CA ASN A 158 -1.19 1.32 14.28
C ASN A 158 -1.16 2.86 14.37
N PRO A 159 -1.68 3.46 15.46
CA PRO A 159 -1.36 4.85 15.77
C PRO A 159 0.15 5.03 15.88
N GLU A 160 0.64 6.22 15.52
CA GLU A 160 2.06 6.58 15.56
C GLU A 160 2.65 6.34 16.96
N GLY A 161 3.62 5.43 17.05
CA GLY A 161 4.30 5.00 18.26
C GLY A 161 3.55 3.95 19.11
N ASP A 162 2.36 3.49 18.71
CA ASP A 162 1.51 2.56 19.48
C ASP A 162 1.37 1.18 18.82
N PHE A 163 2.48 0.45 18.76
CA PHE A 163 2.62 -0.84 18.08
C PHE A 163 1.73 -1.97 18.64
N ASP A 164 1.24 -1.84 19.88
CA ASP A 164 0.44 -2.88 20.53
C ASP A 164 -1.07 -2.79 20.18
N HIS A 165 -1.51 -1.69 19.54
CA HIS A 165 -2.94 -1.41 19.27
C HIS A 165 -3.23 -1.18 17.78
N PRO A 166 -3.21 -2.23 16.94
CA PRO A 166 -3.54 -2.08 15.53
C PRO A 166 -5.02 -1.73 15.36
N VAL A 167 -5.32 -0.75 14.51
CA VAL A 167 -6.70 -0.24 14.29
C VAL A 167 -7.34 -0.77 13.02
N LEU A 168 -6.54 -1.01 11.98
CA LEU A 168 -6.96 -1.61 10.73
C LEU A 168 -5.84 -2.47 10.16
N GLY A 169 -6.17 -3.38 9.26
CA GLY A 169 -5.16 -4.17 8.59
C GLY A 169 -5.69 -5.04 7.46
N PHE A 170 -4.82 -5.39 6.52
CA PHE A 170 -5.10 -6.43 5.54
C PHE A 170 -5.11 -7.80 6.19
N ASP A 171 -6.18 -8.56 6.01
CA ASP A 171 -6.29 -9.96 6.40
C ASP A 171 -6.27 -10.88 5.17
N PRO A 172 -5.24 -11.75 5.00
CA PRO A 172 -5.14 -12.66 3.87
C PRO A 172 -6.23 -13.73 3.84
N ALA A 173 -6.88 -14.05 4.97
CA ALA A 173 -7.93 -15.07 5.01
C ALA A 173 -9.21 -14.62 4.29
N VAL A 174 -9.51 -13.32 4.35
CA VAL A 174 -10.67 -12.72 3.67
C VAL A 174 -10.29 -11.86 2.46
N ASP A 175 -8.98 -11.64 2.25
CA ASP A 175 -8.41 -10.86 1.15
C ASP A 175 -8.96 -9.41 1.10
N ARG A 176 -9.07 -8.80 2.28
CA ARG A 176 -9.63 -7.46 2.51
C ARG A 176 -8.86 -6.73 3.59
N VAL A 177 -8.88 -5.40 3.54
CA VAL A 177 -8.62 -4.59 4.73
C VAL A 177 -9.83 -4.63 5.65
N VAL A 178 -9.59 -4.86 6.94
CA VAL A 178 -10.61 -4.99 7.98
C VAL A 178 -10.27 -4.08 9.16
N LEU A 179 -11.29 -3.78 9.96
CA LEU A 179 -11.13 -3.16 11.27
C LEU A 179 -10.55 -4.16 12.26
N LEU A 180 -9.56 -3.71 13.04
CA LEU A 180 -8.93 -4.46 14.13
C LEU A 180 -9.26 -3.85 15.50
N ALA A 181 -9.70 -2.59 15.52
CA ALA A 181 -10.23 -1.90 16.69
C ALA A 181 -11.55 -1.19 16.34
N ASP A 182 -12.36 -0.93 17.38
CA ASP A 182 -13.56 -0.10 17.24
C ASP A 182 -13.15 1.37 17.06
N PRO A 183 -13.64 2.07 16.02
CA PRO A 183 -13.45 3.50 15.86
C PRO A 183 -14.02 4.26 17.07
N PRO A 184 -13.31 5.25 17.62
CA PRO A 184 -13.87 6.14 18.63
C PRO A 184 -15.20 6.72 18.14
N ARG A 185 -16.28 6.52 18.90
CA ARG A 185 -17.56 7.15 18.60
C ARG A 185 -17.41 8.66 18.83
N GLY A 186 -17.55 9.44 17.76
CA GLY A 186 -17.62 10.92 17.84
C GLY A 186 -18.81 11.42 18.64
#